data_AF-A0AAD6X3L3-F1
#
_entry.id   AF-A0AAD6X3L3-F1
#
_cell.length_a   1.000
_cell.length_b   1.000
_cell.length_c   1.000
_cell.angle_alpha   90.00
_cell.angle_beta   90.00
_cell.angle_gamma   90.00
#
_symmetry.space_group_name_H-M   'P 1'
#
loop_
_entity.id
_entity.type
_entity.pdbx_description
1 polymer ?
#
loop_
_entity_poly.entity_id
_entity_poly.type
_entity_poly.pdbx_seq_one_letter_code
_entity_poly.pdbx_strand_id
1 'polypeptide(L)'
;MHPQPAVPIANPRTYDGQAPRVFVTQGQFPETTADAAARMRNVDPGQSTTWHNTPGTILAVVSGGSVDPVGESQDGVDLLAGATNVPRELIRMGAANPANPRLPTPNVFGVTGIPPDLAAFLLNDRVLSVKQITLFLYALVPDTFSGFLGNVEGLTFPNTPAGAQEAANMVTNTLSTTPAFIQLVMNHRDNIPAHWTIQQALTAILGSITVAPIELLSPRGPRVVWRVYMMVTTTDPAAYNAIRAAFAPILFITAFNNTGRVRADMFCRICESIDHPTPLCPFPDVPGWMGPTPASLAAAPAATRGGRGRGISRGRARGGRGTRGGRGN
;
A
#
# COMPACT_ATOMS: atom_id res chain seq x y z
N MET A 1 38.60 22.76 7.15
CA MET A 1 37.84 21.76 6.38
C MET A 1 37.05 22.51 5.32
N HIS A 2 37.48 22.45 4.06
CA HIS A 2 36.75 23.09 2.97
C HIS A 2 35.56 22.21 2.57
N PRO A 3 34.33 22.77 2.47
CA PRO A 3 33.20 22.04 1.92
C PRO A 3 33.49 21.70 0.46
N GLN A 4 33.24 20.45 0.07
CA GLN A 4 33.32 20.06 -1.33
C GLN A 4 32.26 20.82 -2.15
N PRO A 5 32.60 21.31 -3.35
CA PRO A 5 31.64 21.97 -4.22
C PRO A 5 30.56 20.98 -4.66
N ALA A 6 29.31 21.41 -4.61
CA ALA A 6 28.17 20.65 -5.14
C ALA A 6 28.37 20.40 -6.64
N VAL A 7 28.27 19.14 -7.05
CA VAL A 7 28.31 18.75 -8.46
C VAL A 7 27.03 19.29 -9.13
N PRO A 8 27.13 20.12 -10.19
CA PRO A 8 25.96 20.60 -10.89
C PRO A 8 25.26 19.43 -11.59
N ILE A 9 24.04 19.12 -11.15
CA ILE A 9 23.18 18.13 -11.83
C ILE A 9 22.55 18.83 -13.05
N ALA A 10 22.70 18.22 -14.23
CA ALA A 10 22.10 18.72 -15.46
C ALA A 10 20.56 18.77 -15.34
N ASN A 11 19.94 19.73 -16.01
CA ASN A 11 18.49 19.94 -16.02
C ASN A 11 17.75 18.61 -16.33
N PRO A 12 16.94 18.07 -15.41
CA PRO A 12 16.36 16.72 -15.53
C PRO A 12 15.40 16.56 -16.72
N ARG A 13 15.01 17.65 -17.40
CA ARG A 13 14.10 17.60 -18.56
C ARG A 13 14.77 17.39 -19.93
N THR A 14 16.08 17.52 -20.08
CA THR A 14 16.72 17.59 -21.42
C THR A 14 17.90 16.62 -21.60
N TYR A 15 17.81 15.39 -21.11
CA TYR A 15 18.85 14.37 -21.34
C TYR A 15 18.41 13.40 -22.45
N ASP A 16 18.94 13.56 -23.67
CA ASP A 16 18.38 13.03 -24.93
C ASP A 16 18.73 11.57 -25.30
N GLY A 17 19.35 10.81 -24.40
CA GLY A 17 19.98 9.53 -24.78
C GLY A 17 19.46 8.25 -24.13
N GLN A 18 18.39 8.27 -23.32
CA GLN A 18 17.94 7.08 -22.59
C GLN A 18 16.55 6.56 -23.00
N ALA A 19 16.37 5.25 -22.80
CA ALA A 19 15.17 4.48 -23.10
C ALA A 19 13.88 5.22 -22.68
N PRO A 20 12.75 5.03 -23.41
CA PRO A 20 11.51 5.72 -23.13
C PRO A 20 11.11 5.55 -21.66
N ARG A 21 11.06 6.67 -20.93
CA ARG A 21 10.61 6.74 -19.54
C ARG A 21 9.15 7.19 -19.53
N VAL A 22 8.33 6.52 -18.73
CA VAL A 22 6.97 6.98 -18.48
C VAL A 22 6.91 7.49 -17.05
N PHE A 23 6.91 8.81 -16.94
CA PHE A 23 6.56 9.53 -15.73
C PHE A 23 5.06 9.74 -15.75
N VAL A 24 4.39 9.31 -14.68
CA VAL A 24 2.95 9.43 -14.57
C VAL A 24 2.69 10.53 -13.54
N THR A 25 1.98 11.60 -13.88
CA THR A 25 1.83 12.79 -13.02
C THR A 25 0.62 12.72 -12.09
N GLN A 26 0.60 13.52 -11.01
CA GLN A 26 -0.51 13.65 -10.06
C GLN A 26 -1.88 13.83 -10.76
N GLY A 27 -2.92 13.16 -10.25
CA GLY A 27 -4.32 13.26 -10.72
C GLY A 27 -4.80 12.10 -11.60
N GLN A 28 -3.90 11.24 -12.09
CA GLN A 28 -4.24 10.04 -12.87
C GLN A 28 -4.06 8.73 -12.08
N PHE A 29 -3.67 8.80 -10.81
CA PHE A 29 -3.37 7.61 -10.00
C PHE A 29 -4.47 7.27 -9.00
N PRO A 30 -4.70 5.98 -8.73
CA PRO A 30 -5.28 5.59 -7.45
C PRO A 30 -4.34 6.04 -6.33
N GLU A 31 -4.88 6.51 -5.21
CA GLU A 31 -4.07 6.78 -4.02
C GLU A 31 -3.37 5.47 -3.62
N THR A 32 -2.04 5.39 -3.76
CA THR A 32 -1.29 4.20 -3.35
C THR A 32 -1.28 4.16 -1.83
N THR A 33 -1.92 3.16 -1.25
CA THR A 33 -2.45 3.25 0.12
C THR A 33 -1.58 2.66 1.23
N ALA A 34 -0.46 1.98 0.93
CA ALA A 34 0.52 1.71 1.99
C ALA A 34 1.22 3.02 2.37
N ASP A 35 1.43 3.25 3.66
CA ASP A 35 2.26 4.35 4.16
C ASP A 35 3.76 3.95 4.07
N ALA A 36 4.67 4.89 4.21
CA ALA A 36 6.11 4.60 4.17
C ALA A 36 6.47 3.57 5.26
N ALA A 37 5.89 3.68 6.45
CA ALA A 37 6.11 2.75 7.55
C ALA A 37 5.77 1.28 7.22
N ALA A 38 4.65 1.04 6.53
CA ALA A 38 4.18 -0.28 6.14
C ALA A 38 5.11 -0.95 5.11
N ARG A 39 5.78 -0.15 4.28
CA ARG A 39 6.79 -0.65 3.32
C ARG A 39 8.13 -0.93 4.00
N MET A 40 8.41 -0.23 5.09
CA MET A 40 9.60 -0.42 5.92
C MET A 40 9.50 -1.58 6.91
N ARG A 41 8.34 -2.24 7.04
CA ARG A 41 8.12 -3.33 8.01
C ARG A 41 9.11 -4.51 7.92
N ASN A 42 9.64 -4.77 6.72
CA ASN A 42 10.58 -5.84 6.47
C ASN A 42 12.04 -5.37 6.59
N VAL A 43 12.27 -4.06 6.71
CA VAL A 43 13.60 -3.46 6.80
C VAL A 43 14.11 -3.53 8.24
N ASP A 44 15.43 -3.68 8.40
CA ASP A 44 16.12 -3.55 9.68
C ASP A 44 15.70 -2.26 10.42
N PRO A 45 15.24 -2.34 11.68
CA PRO A 45 14.79 -1.16 12.43
C PRO A 45 15.87 -0.08 12.60
N GLY A 46 17.15 -0.46 12.72
CA GLY A 46 18.26 0.49 12.84
C GLY A 46 18.48 1.27 11.54
N GLN A 47 18.42 0.57 10.40
CA GLN A 47 18.47 1.20 9.08
C GLN A 47 17.23 2.09 8.83
N SER A 48 16.03 1.62 9.17
CA SER A 48 14.80 2.40 9.06
C SER A 48 14.87 3.69 9.89
N THR A 49 15.40 3.61 11.11
CA THR A 49 15.63 4.78 11.97
C THR A 49 16.63 5.74 11.33
N THR A 50 17.71 5.22 10.76
CA THR A 50 18.72 6.02 10.06
C THR A 50 18.12 6.79 8.88
N TRP A 51 17.29 6.13 8.07
CA TRP A 51 16.61 6.77 6.94
C TRP A 51 15.63 7.85 7.39
N HIS A 52 14.80 7.60 8.42
CA HIS A 52 13.88 8.62 8.96
C HIS A 52 14.62 9.85 9.50
N ASN A 53 15.78 9.64 10.12
CA ASN A 53 16.58 10.72 10.69
C ASN A 53 17.46 11.45 9.66
N THR A 54 17.44 11.02 8.40
CA THR A 54 18.21 11.64 7.32
C THR A 54 17.28 12.52 6.48
N PRO A 55 17.36 13.87 6.58
CA PRO A 55 16.51 14.77 5.82
C PRO A 55 16.62 14.55 4.30
N GLY A 56 15.50 14.65 3.60
CA GLY A 56 15.44 14.46 2.15
C GLY A 56 15.52 13.00 1.69
N THR A 57 15.41 12.03 2.61
CA THR A 57 15.35 10.61 2.24
C THR A 57 14.04 10.29 1.51
N ILE A 58 14.18 9.62 0.36
CA ILE A 58 13.07 9.05 -0.40
C ILE A 58 13.14 7.53 -0.29
N LEU A 59 11.99 6.88 -0.20
CA LEU A 59 11.89 5.44 -0.40
C LEU A 59 11.53 5.13 -1.85
N ALA A 60 12.28 4.24 -2.47
CA ALA A 60 11.99 3.69 -3.78
C ALA A 60 11.66 2.20 -3.65
N VAL A 61 10.45 1.82 -4.05
CA VAL A 61 9.88 0.49 -3.79
C VAL A 61 9.64 -0.21 -5.11
N VAL A 62 10.18 -1.42 -5.25
CA VAL A 62 10.09 -2.18 -6.50
C VAL A 62 8.76 -2.93 -6.59
N SER A 63 8.05 -2.68 -7.68
CA SER A 63 6.81 -3.37 -8.04
C SER A 63 7.02 -4.82 -8.47
N GLY A 64 6.07 -5.70 -8.18
CA GLY A 64 5.90 -6.95 -8.93
C GLY A 64 6.65 -8.18 -8.45
N GLY A 65 7.58 -8.10 -7.50
CA GLY A 65 8.09 -9.24 -6.72
C GLY A 65 8.47 -10.53 -7.49
N SER A 66 8.91 -10.44 -8.75
CA SER A 66 9.50 -11.55 -9.51
C SER A 66 11.01 -11.41 -9.70
N VAL A 67 11.61 -10.30 -9.26
CA VAL A 67 13.04 -10.26 -9.05
C VAL A 67 13.26 -10.98 -7.73
N ASP A 68 13.86 -12.16 -7.80
CA ASP A 68 14.37 -12.87 -6.64
C ASP A 68 15.23 -11.89 -5.83
N PRO A 69 14.80 -11.40 -4.66
CA PRO A 69 15.48 -10.28 -3.99
C PRO A 69 16.85 -10.67 -3.41
N VAL A 70 17.27 -11.93 -3.61
CA VAL A 70 18.55 -12.48 -3.16
C VAL A 70 19.59 -12.52 -4.29
N GLY A 71 19.17 -12.49 -5.55
CA GLY A 71 20.06 -12.27 -6.69
C GLY A 71 20.02 -10.79 -7.06
N GLU A 72 21.13 -10.08 -6.83
CA GLU A 72 21.40 -8.73 -7.37
C GLU A 72 20.81 -7.51 -6.62
N SER A 73 21.17 -7.36 -5.34
CA SER A 73 21.15 -6.05 -4.68
C SER A 73 21.99 -5.00 -5.43
N GLN A 74 22.99 -5.44 -6.21
CA GLN A 74 23.81 -4.58 -7.05
C GLN A 74 23.04 -4.06 -8.27
N ASP A 75 22.37 -4.95 -9.02
CA ASP A 75 21.64 -4.61 -10.25
C ASP A 75 20.40 -3.79 -9.93
N GLY A 76 19.70 -4.05 -8.82
CA GLY A 76 18.61 -3.18 -8.36
C GLY A 76 19.05 -1.74 -8.11
N VAL A 77 20.25 -1.55 -7.52
CA VAL A 77 20.84 -0.23 -7.32
C VAL A 77 21.28 0.39 -8.65
N ASP A 78 21.90 -0.38 -9.56
CA ASP A 78 22.32 0.13 -10.88
C ASP A 78 21.13 0.52 -11.74
N LEU A 79 20.07 -0.29 -11.72
CA LEU A 79 18.81 0.00 -12.40
C LEU A 79 18.16 1.26 -11.84
N LEU A 80 18.12 1.41 -10.51
CA LEU A 80 17.58 2.61 -9.88
C LEU A 80 18.43 3.84 -10.21
N ALA A 81 19.75 3.74 -10.10
CA ALA A 81 20.68 4.81 -10.45
C ALA A 81 20.51 5.23 -11.91
N GLY A 82 20.48 4.27 -12.83
CA GLY A 82 20.28 4.53 -14.27
C GLY A 82 18.89 5.11 -14.59
N ALA A 83 17.84 4.67 -13.89
CA ALA A 83 16.48 5.14 -14.13
C ALA A 83 16.22 6.54 -13.54
N THR A 84 16.85 6.87 -12.41
CA THR A 84 16.63 8.13 -11.67
C THR A 84 17.73 9.16 -11.86
N ASN A 85 18.87 8.78 -12.44
CA ASN A 85 20.12 9.55 -12.47
C ASN A 85 20.68 9.89 -11.07
N VAL A 86 20.26 9.16 -10.03
CA VAL A 86 20.81 9.30 -8.69
C VAL A 86 22.16 8.57 -8.63
N PRO A 87 23.23 9.19 -8.08
CA PRO A 87 24.50 8.51 -7.88
C PRO A 87 24.35 7.24 -7.05
N ARG A 88 25.00 6.15 -7.48
CA ARG A 88 24.93 4.82 -6.86
C ARG A 88 25.19 4.86 -5.36
N GLU A 89 26.15 5.66 -4.94
CA GLU A 89 26.57 5.85 -3.55
C GLU A 89 25.52 6.49 -2.66
N LEU A 90 24.42 7.03 -3.22
CA LEU A 90 23.30 7.60 -2.48
C LEU A 90 22.12 6.63 -2.32
N ILE A 91 22.22 5.43 -2.89
CA ILE A 91 21.16 4.42 -2.89
C ILE A 91 21.57 3.26 -1.99
N ARG A 92 20.69 2.86 -1.07
CA ARG A 92 20.90 1.72 -0.17
C ARG A 92 19.70 0.80 -0.19
N MET A 93 19.93 -0.49 -0.43
CA MET A 93 18.89 -1.51 -0.28
C MET A 93 18.52 -1.68 1.19
N GLY A 94 17.24 -1.95 1.45
CA GLY A 94 16.74 -2.34 2.77
C GLY A 94 17.37 -3.65 3.22
N ALA A 95 18.12 -3.64 4.32
CA ALA A 95 18.58 -4.81 5.02
C ALA A 95 17.37 -5.54 5.63
N ALA A 96 17.34 -6.86 5.57
CA ALA A 96 16.24 -7.64 6.13
C ALA A 96 16.16 -7.46 7.65
N ASN A 97 14.93 -7.39 8.18
CA ASN A 97 14.68 -7.26 9.61
C ASN A 97 15.18 -8.51 10.37
N PRO A 98 16.23 -8.39 11.20
CA PRO A 98 16.84 -9.54 11.88
C PRO A 98 15.89 -10.16 12.91
N ALA A 99 14.93 -9.39 13.45
CA ALA A 99 13.96 -9.88 14.42
C ALA A 99 12.86 -10.74 13.79
N ASN A 100 12.72 -10.73 12.46
CA ASN A 100 11.69 -11.51 11.77
C ASN A 100 12.22 -12.13 10.46
N PRO A 101 13.07 -13.17 10.54
CA PRO A 101 13.71 -13.80 9.39
C PRO A 101 12.72 -14.55 8.47
N ARG A 102 11.45 -14.65 8.86
CA ARG A 102 10.38 -15.24 8.04
C ARG A 102 9.77 -14.23 7.07
N LEU A 103 10.07 -12.94 7.22
CA LEU A 103 9.64 -11.93 6.28
C LEU A 103 10.44 -12.05 4.98
N PRO A 104 9.82 -11.78 3.83
CA PRO A 104 10.56 -11.65 2.59
C PRO A 104 11.64 -10.58 2.71
N THR A 105 12.73 -10.75 1.96
CA THR A 105 13.73 -9.70 1.78
C THR A 105 13.04 -8.39 1.37
N PRO A 106 13.47 -7.24 1.91
CA PRO A 106 12.91 -5.96 1.53
C PRO A 106 13.06 -5.68 0.04
N ASN A 107 12.00 -5.15 -0.58
CA ASN A 107 11.98 -4.65 -1.95
C ASN A 107 12.06 -3.11 -2.01
N VAL A 108 12.64 -2.50 -0.98
CA VAL A 108 12.72 -1.04 -0.81
C VAL A 108 14.17 -0.59 -0.77
N PHE A 109 14.43 0.56 -1.39
CA PHE A 109 15.70 1.27 -1.36
C PHE A 109 15.50 2.63 -0.69
N GLY A 110 16.42 2.98 0.21
CA GLY A 110 16.55 4.34 0.71
C GLY A 110 17.46 5.14 -0.21
N VAL A 111 16.97 6.28 -0.69
CA VAL A 111 17.72 7.25 -1.46
C VAL A 111 17.99 8.46 -0.57
N THR A 112 19.23 8.65 -0.16
CA THR A 112 19.63 9.63 0.86
C THR A 112 20.60 10.67 0.32
N GLY A 113 20.58 11.90 0.83
CA GLY A 113 21.60 12.91 0.48
C GLY A 113 21.50 13.47 -0.94
N ILE A 114 20.36 13.29 -1.60
CA ILE A 114 20.08 13.89 -2.91
C ILE A 114 19.68 15.38 -2.76
N PRO A 115 19.92 16.21 -3.78
CA PRO A 115 19.45 17.60 -3.78
C PRO A 115 17.93 17.73 -3.62
N PRO A 116 17.42 18.78 -2.92
CA PRO A 116 15.98 18.95 -2.68
C PRO A 116 15.13 19.07 -3.95
N ASP A 117 15.66 19.67 -5.01
CA ASP A 117 15.02 19.81 -6.32
C ASP A 117 14.88 18.44 -7.02
N LEU A 118 15.92 17.61 -6.96
CA LEU A 118 15.84 16.23 -7.44
C LEU A 118 14.86 15.40 -6.62
N ALA A 119 14.86 15.57 -5.30
CA ALA A 119 13.90 14.90 -4.42
C ALA A 119 12.45 15.28 -4.78
N ALA A 120 12.18 16.58 -4.93
CA ALA A 120 10.88 17.08 -5.33
C ALA A 120 10.46 16.57 -6.72
N PHE A 121 11.38 16.53 -7.68
CA PHE A 121 11.14 15.97 -9.01
C PHE A 121 10.71 14.50 -8.94
N LEU A 122 11.48 13.66 -8.23
CA LEU A 122 11.18 12.23 -8.07
C LEU A 122 9.84 11.99 -7.33
N LEU A 123 9.55 12.79 -6.30
CA LEU A 123 8.30 12.69 -5.54
C LEU A 123 7.08 13.23 -6.28
N ASN A 124 7.27 14.14 -7.24
CA ASN A 124 6.19 14.64 -8.08
C ASN A 124 5.66 13.56 -9.03
N ASP A 125 6.57 12.75 -9.58
CA ASP A 125 6.22 11.71 -10.54
C ASP A 125 5.72 10.43 -9.84
N ARG A 126 6.08 10.19 -8.57
CA ARG A 126 5.65 9.09 -7.67
C ARG A 126 5.86 7.66 -8.17
N VAL A 127 5.93 7.42 -9.47
CA VAL A 127 6.02 6.13 -10.11
C VAL A 127 6.88 6.28 -11.35
N LEU A 128 7.93 5.48 -11.42
CA LEU A 128 8.82 5.38 -12.55
C LEU A 128 8.75 3.97 -13.10
N SER A 129 8.22 3.82 -14.32
CA SER A 129 8.14 2.54 -14.99
C SER A 129 9.03 2.53 -16.24
N VAL A 130 10.05 1.68 -16.21
CA VAL A 130 10.92 1.37 -17.35
C VAL A 130 10.90 -0.14 -17.60
N LYS A 131 11.36 -0.58 -18.77
CA LYS A 131 11.28 -2.00 -19.18
C LYS A 131 11.88 -2.98 -18.16
N GLN A 132 12.92 -2.55 -17.46
CA GLN A 132 13.68 -3.38 -16.50
C GLN A 132 13.11 -3.32 -15.08
N ILE A 133 12.54 -2.18 -14.67
CA ILE A 133 12.12 -1.97 -13.29
C ILE A 133 10.97 -0.98 -13.21
N THR A 134 10.07 -1.22 -12.26
CA THR A 134 9.03 -0.26 -11.90
C THR A 134 9.19 0.10 -10.43
N LEU A 135 9.34 1.40 -10.17
CA LEU A 135 9.60 1.98 -8.87
C LEU A 135 8.41 2.83 -8.44
N PHE A 136 8.03 2.70 -7.18
CA PHE A 136 7.13 3.60 -6.49
C PHE A 136 7.94 4.44 -5.50
N LEU A 137 7.78 5.75 -5.56
CA LEU A 137 8.61 6.74 -4.87
C LEU A 137 7.78 7.42 -3.78
N TYR A 138 8.29 7.39 -2.55
CA TYR A 138 7.61 7.90 -1.37
C TYR A 138 8.49 8.86 -0.58
N ALA A 139 7.89 9.94 -0.10
CA ALA A 139 8.50 10.77 0.91
C ALA A 139 8.50 9.96 2.22
N LEU A 140 9.65 9.90 2.88
CA LEU A 140 9.72 9.28 4.20
C LEU A 140 9.22 10.23 5.30
N VAL A 141 9.46 11.54 5.10
CA VAL A 141 9.04 12.60 6.03
C VAL A 141 8.60 13.84 5.23
N PRO A 142 7.37 14.35 5.43
CA PRO A 142 6.27 13.70 6.13
C PRO A 142 5.80 12.45 5.38
N ASP A 143 5.29 11.45 6.11
CA ASP A 143 4.67 10.29 5.49
C ASP A 143 3.38 10.72 4.75
N THR A 144 3.08 10.06 3.63
CA THR A 144 1.91 10.37 2.81
C THR A 144 0.86 9.27 2.98
N PHE A 145 -0.29 9.63 3.56
CA PHE A 145 -1.42 8.73 3.72
C PHE A 145 -2.46 8.91 2.61
N SER A 146 -3.23 7.86 2.35
CA SER A 146 -4.25 7.80 1.29
C SER A 146 -5.67 8.08 1.75
N GLY A 147 -5.86 8.50 3.01
CA GLY A 147 -7.21 8.68 3.57
C GLY A 147 -8.06 7.40 3.67
N PHE A 148 -7.56 6.26 3.19
CA PHE A 148 -8.28 4.99 3.15
C PHE A 148 -8.51 4.44 4.56
N LEU A 149 -9.78 4.34 4.96
CA LEU A 149 -10.18 3.79 6.25
C LEU A 149 -10.30 2.28 6.21
N GLY A 150 -10.92 1.75 5.16
CA GLY A 150 -11.14 0.32 5.01
C GLY A 150 -12.14 -0.03 3.92
N ASN A 151 -12.37 -1.34 3.80
CA ASN A 151 -13.32 -1.92 2.87
C ASN A 151 -14.55 -2.37 3.64
N VAL A 152 -15.76 -1.99 3.23
CA VAL A 152 -17.02 -2.43 3.83
C VAL A 152 -17.73 -3.40 2.87
N GLU A 153 -18.11 -4.58 3.36
CA GLU A 153 -18.91 -5.56 2.60
C GLU A 153 -20.23 -5.88 3.31
N GLY A 154 -21.19 -6.44 2.59
CA GLY A 154 -22.51 -6.80 3.14
C GLY A 154 -23.58 -5.69 3.04
N LEU A 155 -23.21 -4.53 2.50
CA LEU A 155 -24.18 -3.50 2.12
C LEU A 155 -24.88 -3.89 0.81
N THR A 156 -26.18 -3.65 0.74
CA THR A 156 -27.04 -4.06 -0.39
C THR A 156 -27.41 -2.91 -1.33
N PHE A 157 -26.64 -1.83 -1.30
CA PHE A 157 -26.80 -0.73 -2.26
C PHE A 157 -26.42 -1.18 -3.68
N PRO A 158 -27.08 -0.64 -4.72
CA PRO A 158 -26.73 -0.96 -6.11
C PRO A 158 -25.32 -0.42 -6.46
N ASN A 159 -24.59 -1.11 -7.34
CA ASN A 159 -23.29 -0.64 -7.86
C ASN A 159 -23.48 0.50 -8.88
N THR A 160 -23.94 1.65 -8.39
CA THR A 160 -24.22 2.85 -9.18
C THR A 160 -23.75 4.10 -8.42
N PRO A 161 -23.59 5.26 -9.08
CA PRO A 161 -23.29 6.51 -8.38
C PRO A 161 -24.28 6.85 -7.26
N ALA A 162 -25.57 6.57 -7.45
CA ALA A 162 -26.59 6.76 -6.43
C ALA A 162 -26.38 5.81 -5.23
N GLY A 163 -26.11 4.52 -5.49
CA GLY A 163 -25.81 3.56 -4.41
C GLY A 163 -24.52 3.88 -3.66
N ALA A 164 -23.51 4.42 -4.34
CA ALA A 164 -22.29 4.93 -3.70
C ALA A 164 -22.58 6.13 -2.79
N GLN A 165 -23.46 7.04 -3.21
CA GLN A 165 -23.88 8.15 -2.37
C GLN A 165 -24.68 7.68 -1.15
N GLU A 166 -25.57 6.70 -1.31
CA GLU A 166 -26.31 6.10 -0.18
C GLU A 166 -25.37 5.41 0.81
N ALA A 167 -24.38 4.66 0.30
CA ALA A 167 -23.33 4.05 1.12
C ALA A 167 -22.50 5.11 1.86
N ALA A 168 -22.12 6.20 1.19
CA ALA A 168 -21.43 7.32 1.82
C ALA A 168 -22.25 7.96 2.94
N ASN A 169 -23.52 8.27 2.69
CA ASN A 169 -24.42 8.83 3.70
C ASN A 169 -24.54 7.90 4.93
N MET A 170 -24.66 6.59 4.71
CA MET A 170 -24.70 5.60 5.78
C MET A 170 -23.41 5.59 6.61
N VAL A 171 -22.25 5.54 5.94
CA VAL A 171 -20.95 5.56 6.60
C VAL A 171 -20.81 6.84 7.41
N THR A 172 -21.07 8.00 6.81
CA THR A 172 -20.99 9.30 7.48
C THR A 172 -21.91 9.39 8.69
N ASN A 173 -23.17 8.95 8.59
CA ASN A 173 -24.11 8.94 9.73
C ASN A 173 -23.68 7.98 10.85
N THR A 174 -23.11 6.84 10.49
CA THR A 174 -22.60 5.87 11.48
C THR A 174 -21.38 6.46 12.20
N LEU A 175 -20.44 7.05 11.46
CA LEU A 175 -19.23 7.66 12.04
C LEU A 175 -19.56 8.90 12.87
N SER A 176 -20.53 9.72 12.46
CA SER A 176 -20.97 10.92 13.20
C SER A 176 -21.68 10.61 14.51
N THR A 177 -22.07 9.35 14.72
CA THR A 177 -22.71 8.86 15.96
C THR A 177 -21.83 7.87 16.72
N THR A 178 -20.58 7.64 16.30
CA THR A 178 -19.62 6.74 16.95
C THR A 178 -18.63 7.54 17.81
N PRO A 179 -18.81 7.64 19.15
CA PRO A 179 -18.02 8.56 19.97
C PRO A 179 -16.54 8.23 19.99
N ALA A 180 -16.17 6.94 20.03
CA ALA A 180 -14.78 6.50 20.04
C ALA A 180 -14.03 6.91 18.76
N PHE A 181 -14.67 6.83 17.61
CA PHE A 181 -14.09 7.26 16.34
C PHE A 181 -13.93 8.78 16.30
N ILE A 182 -14.98 9.53 16.65
CA ILE A 182 -14.94 11.00 16.68
C ILE A 182 -13.85 11.49 17.63
N GLN A 183 -13.81 10.97 18.85
CA GLN A 183 -12.82 11.38 19.84
C GLN A 183 -11.40 11.15 19.33
N LEU A 184 -11.14 9.99 18.73
CA LEU A 184 -9.82 9.65 18.22
C LEU A 184 -9.40 10.56 17.07
N VAL A 185 -10.26 10.78 16.09
CA VAL A 185 -9.97 11.65 14.94
C VAL A 185 -9.78 13.11 15.39
N MET A 186 -10.57 13.58 16.36
CA MET A 186 -10.44 14.95 16.87
C MET A 186 -9.20 15.16 17.74
N ASN A 187 -8.68 14.10 18.37
CA ASN A 187 -7.41 14.13 19.09
C ASN A 187 -6.20 14.11 18.15
N HIS A 188 -6.35 13.56 16.94
CA HIS A 188 -5.29 13.40 15.95
C HIS A 188 -5.62 14.13 14.64
N ARG A 189 -5.59 15.47 14.72
CA ARG A 189 -5.95 16.40 13.64
C ARG A 189 -4.86 17.40 13.28
N ASP A 190 -3.59 17.03 13.49
CA ASP A 190 -2.43 17.89 13.22
C ASP A 190 -2.28 18.29 11.74
N ASN A 191 -2.92 17.55 10.82
CA ASN A 191 -2.99 17.90 9.40
C ASN A 191 -4.21 18.76 9.02
N ILE A 192 -5.00 19.20 10.01
CA ILE A 192 -6.14 20.11 9.83
C ILE A 192 -5.72 21.54 10.22
N PRO A 193 -6.17 22.59 9.52
CA PRO A 193 -5.78 23.96 9.86
C PRO A 193 -6.07 24.31 11.32
N ALA A 194 -5.03 24.74 12.06
CA ALA A 194 -5.11 25.01 13.49
C ALA A 194 -6.12 26.10 13.89
N HIS A 195 -6.48 26.99 12.95
CA HIS A 195 -7.46 28.05 13.18
C HIS A 195 -8.92 27.56 13.09
N TRP A 196 -9.16 26.31 12.70
CA TRP A 196 -10.51 25.75 12.66
C TRP A 196 -11.01 25.41 14.06
N THR A 197 -12.25 25.81 14.35
CA THR A 197 -12.97 25.34 15.54
C THR A 197 -13.15 23.82 15.51
N ILE A 198 -13.43 23.21 16.67
CA ILE A 198 -13.79 21.79 16.78
C ILE A 198 -14.93 21.44 15.81
N GLN A 199 -15.97 22.29 15.75
CA GLN A 199 -17.11 22.06 14.89
C GLN A 199 -16.74 22.13 13.40
N GLN A 200 -15.97 23.14 12.98
CA GLN A 200 -15.53 23.26 11.58
C GLN A 200 -14.68 22.07 11.15
N ALA A 201 -13.73 21.65 11.98
CA ALA A 201 -12.90 20.48 11.72
C ALA A 201 -13.75 19.21 11.61
N LEU A 202 -14.65 18.96 12.56
CA LEU A 202 -15.52 17.78 12.52
C LEU A 202 -16.42 17.78 11.26
N THR A 203 -17.01 18.92 10.93
CA THR A 203 -17.84 19.07 9.72
C THR A 203 -17.03 18.80 8.45
N ALA A 204 -15.81 19.34 8.34
CA ALA A 204 -14.96 19.10 7.18
C ALA A 204 -14.51 17.63 7.07
N ILE A 205 -14.13 17.01 8.19
CA ILE A 205 -13.71 15.61 8.25
C ILE A 205 -14.86 14.68 7.82
N LEU A 206 -16.03 14.82 8.44
CA LEU A 206 -17.20 14.00 8.08
C LEU A 206 -17.68 14.29 6.65
N GLY A 207 -17.61 15.55 6.21
CA GLY A 207 -17.96 15.96 4.85
C GLY A 207 -16.97 15.48 3.78
N SER A 208 -15.76 15.09 4.16
CA SER A 208 -14.75 14.53 3.25
C SER A 208 -14.90 13.03 3.00
N ILE A 209 -15.81 12.35 3.71
CA ILE A 209 -16.00 10.92 3.57
C ILE A 209 -16.51 10.63 2.15
N THR A 210 -15.76 9.80 1.44
CA THR A 210 -16.16 9.31 0.11
C THR A 210 -16.18 7.79 0.13
N VAL A 211 -17.08 7.23 -0.67
CA VAL A 211 -17.24 5.78 -0.78
C VAL A 211 -17.28 5.40 -2.25
N ALA A 212 -16.39 4.47 -2.63
CA ALA A 212 -16.27 4.01 -4.00
C ALA A 212 -16.53 2.50 -4.08
N PRO A 213 -17.44 2.02 -4.95
CA PRO A 213 -17.65 0.60 -5.13
C PRO A 213 -16.45 -0.05 -5.81
N ILE A 214 -16.28 -1.34 -5.54
CA ILE A 214 -15.43 -2.24 -6.29
C ILE A 214 -16.15 -3.59 -6.39
N GLU A 215 -16.31 -4.07 -7.63
CA GLU A 215 -16.93 -5.37 -7.87
C GLU A 215 -15.88 -6.46 -7.78
N LEU A 216 -16.12 -7.43 -6.90
CA LEU A 216 -15.26 -8.58 -6.74
C LEU A 216 -15.97 -9.82 -7.27
N LEU A 217 -15.29 -10.58 -8.13
CA LEU A 217 -15.73 -11.90 -8.51
C LEU A 217 -15.53 -12.88 -7.35
N SER A 218 -16.57 -13.63 -7.02
CA SER A 218 -16.52 -14.70 -6.03
C SER A 218 -17.18 -15.98 -6.57
N PRO A 219 -16.90 -17.16 -5.99
CA PRO A 219 -17.58 -18.40 -6.40
C PRO A 219 -19.11 -18.37 -6.26
N ARG A 220 -19.65 -17.43 -5.47
CA ARG A 220 -21.10 -17.24 -5.26
C ARG A 220 -21.69 -16.14 -6.16
N GLY A 221 -20.92 -15.65 -7.12
CA GLY A 221 -21.28 -14.53 -8.00
C GLY A 221 -20.54 -13.23 -7.64
N PRO A 222 -20.77 -12.17 -8.43
CA PRO A 222 -20.23 -10.84 -8.15
C PRO A 222 -20.71 -10.32 -6.80
N ARG A 223 -19.82 -9.64 -6.08
CA ARG A 223 -20.14 -8.94 -4.84
C ARG A 223 -19.56 -7.55 -4.87
N VAL A 224 -20.29 -6.58 -4.33
CA VAL A 224 -19.81 -5.21 -4.19
C VAL A 224 -19.12 -5.07 -2.84
N VAL A 225 -17.91 -4.51 -2.88
CA VAL A 225 -17.22 -4.00 -1.71
C VAL A 225 -17.15 -2.48 -1.83
N TRP A 226 -17.28 -1.78 -0.72
CA TRP A 226 -17.29 -0.33 -0.65
C TRP A 226 -15.99 0.13 -0.01
N ARG A 227 -15.13 0.78 -0.79
CA ARG A 227 -13.89 1.40 -0.30
C ARG A 227 -14.25 2.72 0.34
N VAL A 228 -13.85 2.91 1.59
CA VAL A 228 -14.17 4.11 2.37
C VAL A 228 -12.91 4.95 2.53
N TYR A 229 -13.00 6.21 2.17
CA TYR A 229 -11.94 7.20 2.32
C TYR A 229 -12.44 8.37 3.15
N MET A 230 -11.50 9.04 3.82
CA MET A 230 -11.69 10.27 4.58
C MET A 230 -10.46 11.13 4.37
N MET A 231 -10.58 12.45 4.47
CA MET A 231 -9.39 13.31 4.45
C MET A 231 -8.38 12.86 5.53
N VAL A 232 -7.10 12.99 5.21
CA VAL A 232 -6.01 12.66 6.14
C VAL A 232 -5.96 13.71 7.24
N THR A 233 -6.26 13.30 8.48
CA THR A 233 -6.31 14.24 9.62
C THR A 233 -4.99 14.37 10.35
N THR A 234 -4.07 13.43 10.17
CA THR A 234 -2.81 13.37 10.92
C THR A 234 -1.63 13.05 10.01
N THR A 235 -0.46 13.58 10.36
CA THR A 235 0.83 13.23 9.76
C THR A 235 1.58 12.16 10.56
N ASP A 236 1.06 11.76 11.73
CA ASP A 236 1.64 10.70 12.57
C ASP A 236 1.16 9.30 12.12
N PRO A 237 2.06 8.40 11.68
CA PRO A 237 1.71 7.03 11.30
C PRO A 237 1.01 6.22 12.40
N ALA A 238 1.39 6.44 13.68
CA ALA A 238 0.77 5.72 14.79
C ALA A 238 -0.69 6.14 14.97
N ALA A 239 -0.95 7.45 14.93
CA ALA A 239 -2.29 8.01 14.96
C ALA A 239 -3.15 7.57 13.76
N TYR A 240 -2.58 7.59 12.54
CA TYR A 240 -3.29 7.13 11.34
C TYR A 240 -3.74 5.67 11.48
N ASN A 241 -2.84 4.79 11.92
CA ASN A 241 -3.16 3.38 12.15
C ASN A 241 -4.18 3.19 13.28
N ALA A 242 -4.12 4.00 14.33
CA ALA A 242 -5.13 3.98 15.40
C ALA A 242 -6.52 4.36 14.87
N ILE A 243 -6.62 5.38 14.01
CA ILE A 243 -7.89 5.80 13.38
C ILE A 243 -8.48 4.65 12.55
N ARG A 244 -7.66 3.99 11.72
CA ARG A 244 -8.10 2.82 10.95
C ARG A 244 -8.51 1.65 11.84
N ALA A 245 -7.78 1.41 12.92
CA ALA A 245 -8.12 0.37 13.89
C ALA A 245 -9.45 0.67 14.61
N ALA A 246 -9.78 1.94 14.88
CA ALA A 246 -11.06 2.35 15.45
C ALA A 246 -12.22 2.24 14.44
N PHE A 247 -11.94 2.36 13.13
CA PHE A 247 -12.92 2.13 12.07
C PHE A 247 -13.28 0.64 11.91
N ALA A 248 -12.30 -0.25 12.03
CA ALA A 248 -12.46 -1.69 11.78
C ALA A 248 -13.60 -2.41 12.53
N PRO A 249 -13.89 -2.16 13.83
CA PRO A 249 -14.99 -2.84 14.53
C PRO A 249 -16.39 -2.28 14.24
N ILE A 250 -16.52 -1.18 13.50
CA ILE A 250 -17.80 -0.50 13.28
C ILE A 250 -18.72 -1.35 12.39
N LEU A 251 -19.98 -1.45 12.80
CA LEU A 251 -21.04 -2.11 12.04
C LEU A 251 -21.92 -1.07 11.35
N PHE A 252 -22.21 -1.29 10.08
CA PHE A 252 -23.06 -0.41 9.28
C PHE A 252 -24.41 -1.07 9.07
N ILE A 253 -25.40 -0.73 9.90
CA ILE A 253 -26.72 -1.35 9.87
C ILE A 253 -27.59 -0.61 8.83
N THR A 254 -28.11 -1.35 7.85
CA THR A 254 -29.05 -0.79 6.86
C THR A 254 -30.49 -0.82 7.35
N ALA A 255 -31.35 -0.02 6.73
CA ALA A 255 -32.79 0.02 7.02
C ALA A 255 -33.49 -1.35 6.86
N PHE A 256 -32.88 -2.28 6.12
CA PHE A 256 -33.39 -3.64 5.90
C PHE A 256 -32.71 -4.69 6.80
N ASN A 257 -32.11 -4.26 7.93
CA ASN A 257 -31.37 -5.11 8.87
C ASN A 257 -30.18 -5.87 8.26
N ASN A 258 -29.70 -5.47 7.06
CA ASN A 258 -28.43 -5.96 6.57
C ASN A 258 -27.31 -5.28 7.37
N THR A 259 -26.26 -6.04 7.67
CA THR A 259 -25.12 -5.53 8.44
C THR A 259 -23.89 -5.48 7.54
N GLY A 260 -23.48 -4.27 7.18
CA GLY A 260 -22.18 -4.00 6.61
C GLY A 260 -21.08 -4.19 7.65
N ARG A 261 -19.98 -4.82 7.24
CA ARG A 261 -18.82 -5.07 8.10
C ARG A 261 -17.55 -4.64 7.38
N VAL A 262 -16.61 -4.08 8.14
CA VAL A 262 -15.27 -3.85 7.63
C VAL A 262 -14.60 -5.22 7.41
N ARG A 263 -14.04 -5.41 6.22
CA ARG A 263 -13.27 -6.60 5.86
C ARG A 263 -11.77 -6.28 5.88
N ALA A 264 -10.97 -7.33 5.83
CA ALA A 264 -9.53 -7.20 5.67
C ALA A 264 -9.17 -6.44 4.39
N ASP A 265 -8.07 -5.69 4.49
CA ASP A 265 -7.41 -4.99 3.39
C ASP A 265 -7.16 -5.91 2.18
N MET A 266 -7.25 -5.32 0.99
CA MET A 266 -7.02 -6.00 -0.27
C MET A 266 -5.64 -5.59 -0.77
N PHE A 267 -4.65 -6.49 -0.64
CA PHE A 267 -3.28 -6.18 -1.02
C PHE A 267 -3.05 -6.39 -2.53
N CYS A 268 -2.75 -5.31 -3.25
CA CYS A 268 -2.35 -5.31 -4.64
C CYS A 268 -0.85 -5.63 -4.77
N ARG A 269 -0.49 -6.62 -5.58
CA ARG A 269 0.92 -7.00 -5.80
C ARG A 269 1.65 -6.12 -6.82
N ILE A 270 0.94 -5.24 -7.51
CA ILE A 270 1.50 -4.32 -8.51
C ILE A 270 1.91 -3.02 -7.81
N CYS A 271 0.95 -2.31 -7.24
CA CYS A 271 1.19 -0.99 -6.63
C CYS A 271 1.23 -0.99 -5.10
N GLU A 272 1.15 -2.17 -4.47
CA GLU A 272 1.15 -2.33 -3.01
C GLU A 272 0.02 -1.61 -2.28
N SER A 273 -1.03 -1.22 -3.01
CA SER A 273 -2.24 -0.69 -2.42
C SER A 273 -2.95 -1.74 -1.55
N ILE A 274 -3.59 -1.30 -0.48
CA ILE A 274 -4.44 -2.03 0.45
C ILE A 274 -5.95 -1.85 0.17
N ASP A 275 -6.33 -1.00 -0.79
CA ASP A 275 -7.72 -0.70 -1.13
C ASP A 275 -8.31 -1.53 -2.28
N HIS A 276 -7.49 -2.23 -3.08
CA HIS A 276 -7.96 -3.04 -4.20
C HIS A 276 -7.10 -4.30 -4.42
N PRO A 277 -7.69 -5.39 -4.95
CA PRO A 277 -6.93 -6.58 -5.27
C PRO A 277 -6.16 -6.40 -6.59
N THR A 278 -5.10 -7.21 -6.78
CA THR A 278 -4.22 -7.15 -7.96
C THR A 278 -4.95 -7.11 -9.31
N PRO A 279 -6.01 -7.90 -9.57
CA PRO A 279 -6.71 -7.86 -10.87
C PRO A 279 -7.42 -6.54 -11.18
N LEU A 280 -7.61 -5.68 -10.18
CA LEU A 280 -8.28 -4.38 -10.30
C LEU A 280 -7.30 -3.22 -10.11
N CYS A 281 -6.00 -3.49 -10.23
CA CYS A 281 -4.98 -2.46 -10.27
C CYS A 281 -5.17 -1.62 -11.54
N PRO A 282 -5.26 -0.28 -11.45
CA PRO A 282 -5.43 0.58 -12.63
C PRO A 282 -4.10 0.94 -13.30
N PHE A 283 -2.95 0.64 -12.69
CA PHE A 283 -1.63 0.93 -13.27
C PHE A 283 -1.39 0.33 -14.66
N PRO A 284 -1.77 -0.94 -14.91
CA PRO A 284 -1.71 -1.53 -16.24
C PRO A 284 -2.45 -0.75 -17.34
N ASP A 285 -3.46 0.05 -16.98
CA ASP A 285 -4.25 0.83 -17.93
C ASP A 285 -3.65 2.21 -18.22
N VAL A 286 -2.60 2.61 -17.48
CA VAL A 286 -1.90 3.87 -17.72
C VAL A 286 -1.15 3.80 -19.05
N PRO A 287 -1.36 4.75 -19.99
CA PRO A 287 -0.65 4.77 -21.26
C PRO A 287 0.86 4.74 -21.08
N GLY A 288 1.51 3.78 -21.74
CA GLY A 288 2.96 3.60 -21.65
C GLY A 288 3.46 2.81 -20.43
N TRP A 289 2.56 2.26 -19.60
CA TRP A 289 2.95 1.37 -18.50
C TRP A 289 3.86 0.23 -18.97
N MET A 290 5.06 0.14 -18.36
CA MET A 290 6.05 -0.91 -18.64
C MET A 290 6.19 -1.91 -17.49
N GLY A 291 5.39 -1.74 -16.43
CA GLY A 291 5.48 -2.53 -15.22
C GLY A 291 4.69 -3.83 -15.27
N PRO A 292 4.57 -4.53 -14.14
CA PRO A 292 3.83 -5.77 -14.08
C PRO A 292 2.34 -5.56 -14.34
N THR A 293 1.74 -6.54 -15.02
CA THR A 293 0.29 -6.66 -15.23
C THR A 293 -0.26 -7.83 -14.42
N PRO A 294 -1.58 -7.89 -14.15
CA PRO A 294 -2.18 -9.03 -13.46
C PRO A 294 -1.86 -10.37 -14.14
N ALA A 295 -1.84 -10.38 -15.48
CA ALA A 295 -1.48 -11.54 -16.27
C ALA A 295 0.00 -11.96 -16.06
N SER A 296 0.93 -11.01 -16.07
CA SER A 296 2.36 -11.29 -15.85
C SER A 296 2.62 -11.91 -14.46
N LEU A 297 1.90 -11.45 -13.43
CA LEU A 297 2.05 -11.96 -12.06
C LEU A 297 1.38 -13.32 -11.83
N ALA A 298 0.41 -13.68 -12.68
CA ALA A 298 -0.20 -15.00 -12.69
C ALA A 298 0.65 -16.03 -13.46
N ALA A 299 1.38 -15.59 -14.48
CA ALA A 299 2.27 -16.41 -15.29
C ALA A 299 3.63 -16.70 -14.61
N ALA A 300 4.05 -15.88 -13.65
CA ALA A 300 5.28 -16.11 -12.90
C ALA A 300 5.23 -17.48 -12.19
N PRO A 301 6.28 -18.33 -12.32
CA PRO A 301 6.33 -19.58 -11.60
C PRO A 301 6.16 -19.28 -10.11
N ALA A 302 5.35 -20.07 -9.42
CA ALA A 302 5.14 -19.92 -7.99
C ALA A 302 6.48 -20.11 -7.29
N ALA A 303 7.24 -19.04 -7.10
CA ALA A 303 8.37 -19.01 -6.19
C ALA A 303 7.82 -19.56 -4.87
N THR A 304 8.47 -20.60 -4.38
CA THR A 304 8.14 -21.38 -3.19
C THR A 304 8.16 -20.50 -1.95
N ARG A 305 7.16 -19.61 -1.83
CA ARG A 305 6.83 -18.93 -0.59
C ARG A 305 6.36 -20.04 0.35
N GLY A 306 7.20 -20.35 1.33
CA GLY A 306 7.01 -21.40 2.33
C GLY A 306 5.54 -21.61 2.66
N GLY A 307 5.06 -22.80 2.33
CA GLY A 307 3.66 -23.13 2.40
C GLY A 307 3.08 -22.79 3.76
N ARG A 308 1.99 -22.00 3.76
CA ARG A 308 0.96 -22.20 4.77
C ARG A 308 0.46 -23.63 4.57
N GLY A 309 1.03 -24.57 5.33
CA GLY A 309 0.64 -25.96 5.34
C GLY A 309 -0.84 -26.07 5.71
N ARG A 310 -1.72 -25.98 4.72
CA ARG A 310 -3.00 -26.68 4.75
C ARG A 310 -2.63 -28.16 4.63
N GLY A 311 -2.59 -28.84 5.76
CA GLY A 311 -2.44 -30.29 5.80
C GLY A 311 -3.53 -30.94 4.96
N ILE A 312 -3.15 -31.38 3.76
CA ILE A 312 -3.87 -32.40 3.01
C ILE A 312 -2.81 -33.35 2.45
N SER A 313 -2.14 -34.06 3.36
CA SER A 313 -1.42 -35.27 3.03
C SER A 313 -2.46 -36.34 2.66
N ARG A 314 -2.70 -36.49 1.36
CA ARG A 314 -3.34 -37.68 0.79
C ARG A 314 -2.40 -38.88 0.99
N GLY A 315 -2.41 -39.44 2.19
CA GLY A 315 -1.83 -40.74 2.49
C GLY A 315 -2.79 -41.84 2.05
N ARG A 316 -2.52 -42.46 0.89
CA ARG A 316 -3.06 -43.78 0.54
C ARG A 316 -2.51 -44.80 1.54
N ALA A 317 -3.28 -45.12 2.58
CA ALA A 317 -3.05 -46.31 3.40
C ALA A 317 -4.04 -47.40 3.00
N ARG A 318 -3.54 -48.30 2.16
CA ARG A 318 -4.11 -49.62 1.87
C ARG A 318 -4.08 -50.46 3.15
N GLY A 319 -5.20 -51.12 3.45
CA GLY A 319 -5.23 -52.48 3.98
C GLY A 319 -4.89 -52.67 5.47
N GLY A 320 -5.93 -52.82 6.29
CA GLY A 320 -5.82 -53.40 7.62
C GLY A 320 -7.17 -53.97 8.02
N ARG A 321 -7.45 -55.22 7.60
CA ARG A 321 -8.61 -55.99 8.04
C ARG A 321 -8.56 -56.13 9.56
N GLY A 322 -9.55 -55.56 10.25
CA GLY A 322 -9.85 -55.89 11.63
C GLY A 322 -10.41 -57.32 11.70
N THR A 323 -9.64 -58.23 12.28
CA THR A 323 -10.12 -59.53 12.75
C THR A 323 -10.70 -59.37 14.15
N ARG A 324 -11.98 -59.76 14.25
CA ARG A 324 -12.69 -60.15 15.47
C ARG A 324 -11.87 -61.15 16.30
N GLY A 325 -11.96 -61.06 17.63
CA GLY A 325 -11.74 -62.23 18.49
C GLY A 325 -11.57 -61.90 19.99
N GLY A 326 -12.55 -62.30 20.80
CA GLY A 326 -12.29 -62.79 22.17
C GLY A 326 -12.61 -61.86 23.33
N ARG A 327 -13.87 -61.87 23.79
CA ARG A 327 -14.23 -61.61 25.20
C ARG A 327 -14.00 -62.91 25.97
N GLY A 328 -13.20 -62.87 27.04
CA GLY A 328 -13.14 -63.92 28.05
C GLY A 328 -14.21 -63.69 29.11
N ASN A 329 -14.97 -64.75 29.38
CA ASN A 329 -15.46 -65.14 30.71
C ASN A 329 -14.89 -66.53 30.96
#